data_AF-A0A7S2C7L3-F1
#
_entry.id   AF-A0A7S2C7L3-F1
#
_cell.length_a   1.000
_cell.length_b   1.000
_cell.length_c   1.000
_cell.angle_alpha   90.00
_cell.angle_beta   90.00
_cell.angle_gamma   90.00
#
_symmetry.space_group_name_H-M   'P 1'
#
loop_
_entity.id
_entity.type
_entity.pdbx_description
1 polymer ?
#
loop_
_entity_poly.entity_id
_entity_poly.type
_entity_poly.pdbx_seq_one_letter_code
_entity_poly.pdbx_strand_id
1 'polypeptide(L)'
;GKTQANQKVVALQLDANGRMAWDAVLKQGAAKDKLQIWTRPEDAREKWSKPEDLEKPTQELDVLNTERTQKALELVLNGKMQAGLPKRMEKKEPQFIRYTPNPDAPGYNPNCRERVIKLVEKQVDPFMPPRFKHKKVPRGPPSPPPPVHHSPAKKLTAKDQKDWKVPPCISNWKNVKGYTIPLDKRLAADGRNLQDVAVNDKFAALSEDLYLAERKAREEIKIRNDMVRQKKVREEEIREQQLRDLATQAREQRNELAEQPTQDGESTREAEERRQRMEVLKDRQREIERDQRLELAGKKGKTS
;
A
#
# COMPACT_ATOMS: atom_id res chain seq x y z
N GLY A 1 61.99 -16.44 -50.44
CA GLY A 1 61.12 -15.93 -49.37
C GLY A 1 61.96 -15.71 -48.14
N LYS A 2 61.93 -14.51 -47.54
CA LYS A 2 62.62 -14.24 -46.27
C LYS A 2 61.92 -15.01 -45.15
N THR A 3 62.69 -15.60 -44.24
CA THR A 3 62.18 -16.28 -43.03
C THR A 3 61.26 -15.33 -42.27
N GLN A 4 59.96 -15.62 -42.26
CA GLN A 4 58.99 -14.79 -41.56
C GLN A 4 59.19 -14.96 -40.05
N ALA A 5 59.50 -13.85 -39.38
CA ALA A 5 59.48 -13.79 -37.92
C ALA A 5 58.06 -14.09 -37.42
N ASN A 6 57.96 -14.77 -36.27
CA ASN A 6 56.68 -15.13 -35.66
C ASN A 6 55.91 -13.87 -35.25
N GLN A 7 54.98 -13.42 -36.09
CA GLN A 7 54.17 -12.21 -35.87
C GLN A 7 52.77 -12.58 -35.36
N LYS A 8 52.33 -11.92 -34.28
CA LYS A 8 50.97 -12.04 -33.73
C LYS A 8 49.98 -11.16 -34.50
N VAL A 9 50.03 -11.22 -35.82
CA VAL A 9 49.17 -10.44 -36.72
C VAL A 9 48.36 -11.40 -37.56
N VAL A 10 47.07 -11.13 -37.66
CA VAL A 10 46.16 -11.94 -38.45
C VAL A 10 46.39 -11.60 -39.91
N ALA A 11 46.62 -12.63 -40.73
CA ALA A 11 46.90 -12.44 -42.14
C ALA A 11 45.74 -11.69 -42.82
N LEU A 12 46.09 -10.70 -43.65
CA LEU A 12 45.13 -9.98 -44.46
C LEU A 12 44.51 -10.95 -45.47
N GLN A 13 43.21 -11.19 -45.34
CA GLN A 13 42.43 -12.03 -46.23
C GLN A 13 41.65 -11.16 -47.21
N LEU A 14 41.43 -11.67 -48.42
CA LEU A 14 40.55 -11.08 -49.42
C LEU A 14 39.26 -11.89 -49.49
N ASP A 15 38.14 -11.22 -49.71
CA ASP A 15 36.86 -11.88 -49.98
C ASP A 15 36.73 -12.32 -51.44
N ALA A 16 35.64 -13.02 -51.78
CA ALA A 16 35.37 -13.48 -53.14
C ALA A 16 35.25 -12.34 -54.18
N ASN A 17 35.02 -11.11 -53.72
CA ASN A 17 34.89 -9.92 -54.56
C ASN A 17 36.20 -9.12 -54.63
N GLY A 18 37.29 -9.62 -54.03
CA GLY A 18 38.60 -8.96 -54.00
C GLY A 18 38.71 -7.80 -53.02
N ARG A 19 37.72 -7.60 -52.13
CA ARG A 19 37.79 -6.61 -51.04
C ARG A 19 38.49 -7.21 -49.82
N MET A 20 39.11 -6.35 -49.00
CA MET A 20 39.73 -6.79 -47.75
C MET A 20 38.69 -7.31 -46.76
N ALA A 21 38.91 -8.53 -46.25
CA ALA A 21 38.03 -9.24 -45.31
C ALA A 21 38.30 -8.80 -43.86
N TRP A 22 37.82 -7.60 -43.49
CA TRP A 22 37.93 -7.06 -42.13
C TRP A 22 37.22 -7.91 -41.07
N ASP A 23 36.23 -8.70 -41.48
CA ASP A 23 35.48 -9.64 -40.67
C ASP A 23 36.32 -10.84 -40.16
N ALA A 24 37.49 -11.10 -40.76
CA ALA A 24 38.44 -12.10 -40.30
C ALA A 24 38.89 -11.87 -38.85
N VAL A 25 38.86 -10.61 -38.36
CA VAL A 25 39.17 -10.28 -36.96
C VAL A 25 38.15 -10.87 -35.99
N LEU A 26 36.87 -10.78 -36.33
CA LEU A 26 35.77 -11.25 -35.49
C LEU A 26 35.56 -12.77 -35.59
N LYS A 27 35.92 -13.36 -36.73
CA LYS A 27 35.76 -14.79 -37.01
C LYS A 27 36.84 -15.69 -36.41
N GLN A 28 37.94 -15.14 -35.87
CA GLN A 28 39.07 -15.92 -35.32
C GLN A 28 38.72 -16.96 -34.27
N GLY A 29 37.74 -16.68 -33.42
CA GLY A 29 37.29 -17.60 -32.36
C GLY A 29 36.00 -18.35 -32.67
N ALA A 30 35.39 -18.08 -33.83
CA ALA A 30 34.18 -18.74 -34.26
C ALA A 30 34.54 -19.87 -35.23
N ALA A 31 33.96 -21.06 -35.03
CA ALA A 31 33.99 -22.09 -36.05
C ALA A 31 33.40 -21.51 -37.35
N LYS A 32 33.94 -21.90 -38.51
CA LYS A 32 33.44 -21.46 -39.83
C LYS A 32 31.94 -21.72 -40.01
N ASP A 33 31.42 -22.73 -39.30
CA ASP A 33 30.03 -23.19 -39.33
C ASP A 33 29.16 -22.56 -38.23
N LYS A 34 29.71 -21.64 -37.42
CA LYS A 34 28.97 -20.96 -36.35
C LYS A 34 28.11 -19.83 -36.94
N LEU A 35 27.08 -19.44 -36.19
CA LEU A 35 26.14 -18.34 -36.48
C LEU A 35 26.79 -17.21 -37.30
N GLN A 36 26.15 -16.87 -38.41
CA GLN A 36 26.61 -15.82 -39.31
C GLN A 36 26.74 -14.49 -38.57
N ILE A 37 27.95 -13.91 -38.59
CA ILE A 37 28.23 -12.60 -37.98
C ILE A 37 28.07 -11.53 -39.06
N TRP A 38 27.04 -10.71 -38.92
CA TRP A 38 26.81 -9.54 -39.77
C TRP A 38 27.82 -8.45 -39.43
N THR A 39 28.61 -8.04 -40.41
CA THR A 39 29.71 -7.06 -40.22
C THR A 39 29.68 -5.97 -41.28
N ARG A 40 29.05 -6.24 -42.42
CA ARG A 40 29.14 -5.38 -43.59
C ARG A 40 28.04 -4.33 -43.52
N PRO A 41 28.28 -3.11 -44.03
CA PRO A 41 27.21 -2.12 -44.20
C PRO A 41 26.04 -2.61 -45.07
N GLU A 42 26.32 -3.54 -46.00
CA GLU A 42 25.32 -4.21 -46.84
C GLU A 42 24.34 -5.06 -46.01
N ASP A 43 24.73 -5.51 -44.82
CA ASP A 43 23.88 -6.30 -43.92
C ASP A 43 22.85 -5.43 -43.18
N ALA A 44 23.14 -4.14 -42.99
CA ALA A 44 22.24 -3.17 -42.36
C ALA A 44 21.21 -2.58 -43.34
N ARG A 45 21.32 -2.90 -44.63
CA ARG A 45 20.36 -2.46 -45.65
C ARG A 45 19.14 -3.38 -45.67
N GLU A 46 17.98 -2.77 -45.88
CA GLU A 46 16.73 -3.50 -46.08
C GLU A 46 16.85 -4.38 -47.34
N LYS A 47 16.60 -5.69 -47.18
CA LYS A 47 16.59 -6.66 -48.26
C LYS A 47 15.14 -7.10 -48.48
N TRP A 48 14.66 -6.93 -49.71
CA TRP A 48 13.34 -7.42 -50.12
C TRP A 48 13.51 -8.84 -50.65
N SER A 49 12.99 -9.81 -49.92
CA SER A 49 12.94 -11.22 -50.33
C SER A 49 11.64 -11.53 -51.04
N LYS A 50 11.68 -12.44 -52.02
CA LYS A 50 10.46 -12.96 -52.64
C LYS A 50 9.70 -13.82 -51.62
N PRO A 51 8.37 -13.98 -51.75
CA PRO A 51 7.61 -14.83 -50.85
C PRO A 51 8.13 -16.28 -50.85
N GLU A 52 8.63 -16.78 -51.98
CA GLU A 52 9.23 -18.11 -52.14
C GLU A 52 10.45 -18.32 -51.21
N ASP A 53 11.29 -17.31 -51.02
CA ASP A 53 12.49 -17.39 -50.15
C ASP A 53 12.14 -17.40 -48.65
N LEU A 54 10.91 -16.97 -48.31
CA LEU A 54 10.40 -16.87 -46.94
C LEU A 54 9.56 -18.09 -46.54
N GLU A 55 9.38 -19.04 -47.45
CA GLU A 55 8.66 -20.28 -47.15
C GLU A 55 9.40 -21.09 -46.09
N LYS A 56 8.62 -21.77 -45.25
CA LYS A 56 9.18 -22.72 -44.29
C LYS A 56 9.83 -23.87 -45.06
N PRO A 57 10.86 -24.52 -44.51
CA PRO A 57 11.41 -25.73 -45.10
C PRO A 57 10.32 -26.77 -45.37
N THR A 58 10.59 -27.70 -46.29
CA THR A 58 9.63 -28.76 -46.63
C THR A 58 9.30 -29.61 -45.40
N GLN A 59 8.07 -30.12 -45.34
CA GLN A 59 7.59 -30.92 -44.21
C GLN A 59 8.49 -32.13 -43.93
N GLU A 60 9.06 -32.76 -44.97
CA GLU A 60 9.99 -33.88 -44.83
C GLU A 60 11.30 -33.47 -44.13
N LEU A 61 11.86 -32.31 -44.49
CA LEU A 61 13.07 -31.79 -43.84
C LEU A 61 12.80 -31.39 -42.39
N ASP A 62 11.63 -30.83 -42.13
CA ASP A 62 11.19 -30.51 -40.77
C ASP A 62 11.12 -31.79 -39.92
N VAL A 63 10.47 -32.85 -40.39
CA VAL A 63 10.39 -34.14 -39.69
C VAL A 63 11.79 -34.75 -39.46
N LEU A 64 12.66 -34.71 -40.46
CA LEU A 64 14.03 -35.21 -40.31
C LEU A 64 14.80 -34.42 -39.23
N ASN A 65 14.67 -33.09 -39.23
CA ASN A 65 15.28 -32.23 -38.22
C ASN A 65 14.69 -32.44 -36.82
N THR A 66 13.38 -32.63 -36.70
CA THR A 66 12.74 -32.93 -35.41
C THR A 66 13.23 -34.27 -34.87
N GLU A 67 13.30 -35.32 -35.69
CA GLU A 67 13.84 -36.61 -35.25
C GLU A 67 15.31 -36.52 -34.83
N ARG A 68 16.13 -35.80 -35.61
CA ARG A 68 17.55 -35.61 -35.30
C ARG A 68 17.75 -34.86 -33.99
N THR A 69 16.98 -33.80 -33.78
CA THR A 69 17.05 -32.99 -32.55
C THR A 69 16.47 -33.76 -31.35
N GLN A 70 15.38 -34.50 -31.53
CA GLN A 70 14.81 -35.38 -30.52
C GLN A 70 15.83 -36.42 -30.06
N LYS A 71 16.43 -37.19 -30.98
CA LYS A 71 17.46 -38.20 -30.66
C LYS A 71 18.64 -37.57 -29.91
N ALA A 72 19.09 -36.37 -30.31
CA ALA A 72 20.18 -35.67 -29.64
C ALA A 72 19.81 -35.22 -28.20
N LEU A 73 18.58 -34.73 -28.00
CA LEU A 73 18.09 -34.32 -26.69
C LEU A 73 17.86 -35.53 -25.77
N GLU A 74 17.35 -36.64 -26.30
CA GLU A 74 17.20 -37.91 -25.58
C GLU A 74 18.55 -38.41 -25.06
N LEU A 75 19.63 -38.34 -25.86
CA LEU A 75 20.97 -38.71 -25.41
C LEU A 75 21.45 -37.84 -24.23
N VAL A 76 21.24 -36.51 -24.31
CA VAL A 76 21.62 -35.58 -23.23
C VAL A 76 20.78 -35.82 -21.97
N LEU A 77 19.48 -36.08 -22.14
CA LEU A 77 18.55 -36.32 -21.05
C LEU A 77 18.85 -37.67 -20.37
N ASN A 78 19.11 -38.72 -21.13
CA ASN A 78 19.51 -40.02 -20.62
C ASN A 78 20.80 -39.93 -19.78
N GLY A 79 21.78 -39.14 -20.22
CA GLY A 79 22.98 -38.88 -19.42
C GLY A 79 22.70 -38.18 -18.09
N LYS A 80 21.73 -37.25 -18.05
CA LYS A 80 21.30 -36.57 -16.81
C LYS A 80 20.47 -37.49 -15.91
N MET A 81 19.56 -38.28 -16.46
CA MET A 81 18.75 -39.23 -15.68
C MET A 81 19.63 -40.29 -15.03
N GLN A 82 20.60 -40.85 -15.78
CA GLN A 82 21.53 -41.85 -15.25
C GLN A 82 22.39 -41.36 -14.08
N ALA A 83 22.63 -40.05 -13.95
CA ALA A 83 23.37 -39.50 -12.83
C ALA A 83 22.58 -39.55 -11.49
N GLY A 84 21.24 -39.63 -11.55
CA GLY A 84 20.38 -39.73 -10.36
C GLY A 84 20.06 -41.17 -9.93
N LEU A 85 20.26 -42.15 -10.83
CA LEU A 85 20.01 -43.58 -10.56
C LEU A 85 21.30 -44.28 -10.10
N PRO A 86 21.23 -45.33 -9.25
CA PRO A 86 22.39 -46.12 -8.89
C PRO A 86 22.98 -46.80 -10.14
N LYS A 87 24.30 -46.67 -10.31
CA LYS A 87 25.00 -47.15 -11.51
C LYS A 87 24.99 -48.69 -11.57
N ARG A 88 24.21 -49.27 -12.48
CA ARG A 88 24.27 -50.70 -12.80
C ARG A 88 25.51 -50.97 -13.67
N MET A 89 26.36 -51.91 -13.25
CA MET A 89 27.55 -52.28 -14.03
C MET A 89 27.20 -53.29 -15.11
N GLU A 90 27.02 -52.80 -16.34
CA GLU A 90 27.06 -53.64 -17.52
C GLU A 90 28.48 -53.66 -18.07
N LYS A 91 29.03 -54.86 -18.31
CA LYS A 91 30.36 -55.02 -18.90
C LYS A 91 30.25 -54.68 -20.38
N LYS A 92 30.81 -53.54 -20.77
CA LYS A 92 30.96 -53.22 -22.20
C LYS A 92 32.03 -54.11 -22.82
N GLU A 93 31.76 -54.56 -24.03
CA GLU A 93 32.71 -55.34 -24.81
C GLU A 93 33.94 -54.50 -25.18
N PRO A 94 35.13 -55.14 -25.31
CA PRO A 94 36.36 -54.44 -25.68
C PRO A 94 36.25 -53.84 -27.08
N GLN A 95 36.61 -52.57 -27.22
CA GLN A 95 36.64 -51.88 -28.51
C GLN A 95 38.04 -51.93 -29.12
N PHE A 96 38.14 -52.22 -30.41
CA PHE A 96 39.42 -52.22 -31.14
C PHE A 96 39.48 -50.98 -32.03
N ILE A 97 40.43 -50.09 -31.75
CA ILE A 97 40.66 -48.87 -32.54
C ILE A 97 41.96 -49.02 -33.32
N ARG A 98 41.91 -48.72 -34.61
CA ARG A 98 43.09 -48.62 -35.45
C ARG A 98 43.65 -47.19 -35.35
N TYR A 99 44.90 -47.07 -34.93
CA TYR A 99 45.59 -45.82 -34.71
C TYR A 99 46.81 -45.72 -35.62
N THR A 100 46.89 -44.63 -36.38
CA THR A 100 48.05 -44.28 -37.20
C THR A 100 48.87 -43.23 -36.46
N PRO A 101 50.04 -43.57 -35.93
CA PRO A 101 50.83 -42.61 -35.15
C PRO A 101 51.42 -41.50 -36.03
N ASN A 102 51.54 -40.29 -35.47
CA ASN A 102 52.28 -39.20 -36.11
C ASN A 102 53.79 -39.56 -36.12
N PRO A 103 54.52 -39.39 -37.25
CA PRO A 103 55.96 -39.64 -37.33
C PRO A 103 56.80 -38.99 -36.22
N ASP A 104 56.41 -37.79 -35.78
CA ASP A 104 57.15 -37.04 -34.74
C ASP A 104 56.74 -37.43 -33.30
N ALA A 105 55.76 -38.33 -33.13
CA ALA A 105 55.29 -38.72 -31.82
C ALA A 105 56.26 -39.67 -31.11
N PRO A 106 56.39 -39.57 -29.77
CA PRO A 106 57.24 -40.47 -29.01
C PRO A 106 56.77 -41.92 -29.16
N GLY A 107 57.71 -42.80 -29.51
CA GLY A 107 57.43 -44.21 -29.74
C GLY A 107 56.89 -44.53 -31.14
N TYR A 108 57.03 -43.66 -32.15
CA TYR A 108 56.84 -44.01 -33.57
C TYR A 108 57.82 -45.12 -33.99
N ASN A 109 57.33 -46.11 -34.74
CA ASN A 109 58.15 -47.20 -35.29
C ASN A 109 57.93 -47.28 -36.81
N PRO A 110 58.95 -47.08 -37.65
CA PRO A 110 58.80 -47.07 -39.10
C PRO A 110 58.32 -48.40 -39.68
N ASN A 111 58.56 -49.53 -38.98
CA ASN A 111 58.13 -50.86 -39.41
C ASN A 111 56.65 -51.15 -39.09
N CYS A 112 56.00 -50.31 -38.29
CA CYS A 112 54.62 -50.49 -37.84
C CYS A 112 53.82 -49.21 -38.12
N ARG A 113 53.29 -49.13 -39.34
CA ARG A 113 52.53 -47.96 -39.83
C ARG A 113 51.23 -47.73 -39.04
N GLU A 114 50.57 -48.79 -38.59
CA GLU A 114 49.30 -48.73 -37.87
C GLU A 114 49.34 -49.64 -36.64
N ARG A 115 48.65 -49.23 -35.57
CA ARG A 115 48.53 -49.99 -34.33
C ARG A 115 47.06 -50.28 -34.07
N VAL A 116 46.75 -51.50 -33.62
CA VAL A 116 45.40 -51.84 -33.14
C VAL A 116 45.42 -51.80 -31.62
N ILE A 117 44.63 -50.88 -31.04
CA ILE A 117 44.53 -50.66 -29.61
C ILE A 117 43.22 -51.27 -29.12
N LYS A 118 43.31 -52.17 -28.14
CA LYS A 118 42.14 -52.70 -27.43
C LYS A 118 41.81 -51.79 -26.24
N LEU A 119 40.73 -51.01 -26.36
CA LEU A 119 40.20 -50.22 -25.25
C LEU A 119 39.22 -51.07 -24.43
N VAL A 120 39.46 -51.09 -23.12
CA VAL A 120 38.61 -51.74 -22.12
C VAL A 120 38.26 -50.72 -21.06
N GLU A 121 36.96 -50.54 -20.76
CA GLU A 121 36.52 -49.66 -19.67
C GLU A 121 36.95 -50.27 -18.32
N LYS A 122 37.71 -49.51 -17.52
CA LYS A 122 38.12 -49.95 -16.19
C LYS A 122 36.89 -50.14 -15.29
N GLN A 123 36.72 -51.33 -14.73
CA GLN A 123 35.67 -51.60 -13.75
C GLN A 123 35.84 -50.67 -12.54
N VAL A 124 34.82 -49.87 -12.25
CA VAL A 124 34.76 -48.96 -11.10
C VAL A 124 34.21 -49.76 -9.90
N ASP A 125 34.59 -49.41 -8.67
CA ASP A 125 34.02 -50.00 -7.46
C ASP A 125 32.66 -49.33 -7.13
N PRO A 126 31.58 -50.10 -6.91
CA PRO A 126 30.28 -49.52 -6.58
C PRO A 126 30.23 -48.79 -5.22
N PHE A 127 31.14 -49.09 -4.29
CA PHE A 127 31.19 -48.47 -2.96
C PHE A 127 32.17 -47.29 -2.88
N MET A 128 32.86 -46.97 -3.99
CA MET A 128 33.81 -45.88 -4.01
C MET A 128 33.07 -44.53 -4.00
N PRO A 129 33.34 -43.64 -3.03
CA PRO A 129 32.73 -42.32 -2.99
C PRO A 129 33.24 -41.39 -4.12
N PRO A 130 32.56 -40.26 -4.42
CA PRO A 130 33.02 -39.28 -5.40
C PRO A 130 34.44 -38.77 -5.08
N ARG A 131 35.37 -38.94 -6.02
CA ARG A 131 36.80 -38.66 -5.83
C ARG A 131 37.15 -37.15 -5.76
N PHE A 132 36.35 -36.29 -6.40
CA PHE A 132 36.71 -34.87 -6.61
C PHE A 132 35.73 -33.90 -5.93
N LYS A 133 36.27 -32.81 -5.37
CA LYS A 133 35.48 -31.73 -4.73
C LYS A 133 35.00 -30.71 -5.74
N HIS A 134 33.88 -30.04 -5.45
CA HIS A 134 33.36 -28.95 -6.28
C HIS A 134 34.24 -27.69 -6.13
N LYS A 135 34.64 -27.07 -7.25
CA LYS A 135 35.38 -25.80 -7.29
C LYS A 135 34.56 -24.74 -8.01
N LYS A 136 34.30 -23.61 -7.36
CA LYS A 136 33.66 -22.45 -8.01
C LYS A 136 34.69 -21.71 -8.84
N VAL A 137 34.48 -21.65 -10.14
CA VAL A 137 35.29 -20.86 -11.08
C VAL A 137 34.53 -19.59 -11.46
N PRO A 138 35.22 -18.45 -11.67
CA PRO A 138 34.56 -17.27 -12.22
C PRO A 138 34.00 -17.61 -13.61
N ARG A 139 32.95 -16.91 -14.02
CA ARG A 139 32.42 -17.08 -15.38
C ARG A 139 33.52 -16.77 -16.39
N GLY A 140 33.68 -17.64 -17.38
CA GLY A 140 34.59 -17.40 -18.50
C GLY A 140 34.22 -16.13 -19.26
N PRO A 141 35.12 -15.61 -20.10
CA PRO A 141 34.78 -14.49 -20.98
C PRO A 141 33.57 -14.87 -21.86
N PRO A 142 32.68 -13.92 -22.16
CA PRO A 142 31.58 -14.16 -23.09
C PRO A 142 32.12 -14.45 -24.50
N SER A 143 31.25 -14.89 -25.40
CA SER A 143 31.57 -14.86 -26.83
C SER A 143 31.99 -13.44 -27.25
N PRO A 144 32.85 -13.29 -28.26
CA PRO A 144 33.25 -11.96 -28.75
C PRO A 144 31.99 -11.11 -29.03
N PRO A 145 31.99 -9.82 -28.64
CA PRO A 145 30.81 -8.99 -28.78
C PRO A 145 30.45 -8.87 -30.28
N PRO A 146 29.17 -9.08 -30.64
CA PRO A 146 28.75 -8.95 -32.03
C PRO A 146 28.83 -7.48 -32.48
N PRO A 147 29.07 -7.22 -33.78
CA PRO A 147 28.95 -5.88 -34.36
C PRO A 147 27.56 -5.30 -34.15
N VAL A 148 27.51 -4.02 -33.78
CA VAL A 148 26.27 -3.31 -33.50
C VAL A 148 25.85 -2.51 -34.73
N HIS A 149 24.75 -2.92 -35.38
CA HIS A 149 24.20 -2.27 -36.56
C HIS A 149 23.12 -1.25 -36.18
N HIS A 150 23.54 -0.12 -35.61
CA HIS A 150 22.64 1.01 -35.41
C HIS A 150 22.49 1.82 -36.69
N SER A 151 21.35 2.50 -36.85
CA SER A 151 21.27 3.60 -37.79
C SER A 151 22.24 4.72 -37.40
N PRO A 152 22.63 5.60 -38.32
CA PRO A 152 23.47 6.75 -38.00
C PRO A 152 22.87 7.53 -36.83
N ALA A 153 23.71 7.88 -35.84
CA ALA A 153 23.25 8.54 -34.64
C ALA A 153 22.54 9.87 -34.99
N LYS A 154 21.29 10.02 -34.53
CA LYS A 154 20.56 11.28 -34.68
C LYS A 154 21.31 12.36 -33.90
N LYS A 155 21.51 13.52 -34.53
CA LYS A 155 22.16 14.66 -33.88
C LYS A 155 21.27 15.15 -32.74
N LEU A 156 21.74 15.04 -31.51
CA LEU A 156 21.04 15.53 -30.33
C LEU A 156 21.07 17.06 -30.33
N THR A 157 19.92 17.71 -30.13
CA THR A 157 19.89 19.17 -29.95
C THR A 157 20.15 19.53 -28.50
N ALA A 158 20.73 20.72 -28.26
CA ALA A 158 20.95 21.21 -26.90
C ALA A 158 19.62 21.41 -26.12
N LYS A 159 18.51 21.61 -26.84
CA LYS A 159 17.17 21.68 -26.26
C LYS A 159 16.75 20.30 -25.72
N ASP A 160 16.85 19.26 -26.55
CA ASP A 160 16.50 17.89 -26.13
C ASP A 160 17.30 17.49 -24.89
N GLN A 161 18.61 17.78 -24.86
CA GLN A 161 19.43 17.45 -23.70
C GLN A 161 18.99 18.16 -22.41
N LYS A 162 18.50 19.41 -22.51
CA LYS A 162 17.97 20.17 -21.37
C LYS A 162 16.61 19.64 -20.93
N ASP A 163 15.72 19.33 -21.86
CA ASP A 163 14.38 18.81 -21.57
C ASP A 163 14.45 17.44 -20.86
N TRP A 164 15.47 16.63 -21.19
CA TRP A 164 15.73 15.34 -20.54
C TRP A 164 16.63 15.44 -19.29
N LYS A 165 16.95 16.65 -18.81
CA LYS A 165 17.72 16.83 -17.58
C LYS A 165 16.84 16.57 -16.35
N VAL A 166 16.86 15.34 -15.86
CA VAL A 166 16.14 14.95 -14.64
C VAL A 166 16.73 15.67 -13.40
N PRO A 167 15.93 16.44 -12.64
CA PRO A 167 16.36 17.07 -11.39
C PRO A 167 16.75 16.03 -10.31
N PRO A 168 17.64 16.36 -9.38
CA PRO A 168 18.00 15.46 -8.29
C PRO A 168 16.81 15.21 -7.36
N CYS A 169 16.63 13.95 -6.95
CA CYS A 169 15.57 13.59 -6.00
C CYS A 169 15.97 13.98 -4.58
N ILE A 170 15.39 15.06 -4.06
CA ILE A 170 15.51 15.46 -2.66
C ILE A 170 14.31 14.88 -1.91
N SER A 171 14.53 13.84 -1.12
CA SER A 171 13.44 13.18 -0.40
C SER A 171 13.25 13.78 1.00
N ASN A 172 11.99 13.87 1.44
CA ASN A 172 11.64 14.33 2.79
C ASN A 172 11.86 13.26 3.88
N TRP A 173 12.13 11.99 3.50
CA TRP A 173 12.30 10.87 4.44
C TRP A 173 13.72 10.31 4.52
N LYS A 174 14.44 10.23 3.40
CA LYS A 174 15.72 9.52 3.30
C LYS A 174 16.83 10.44 2.83
N ASN A 175 17.90 10.47 3.61
CA ASN A 175 19.14 11.14 3.29
C ASN A 175 20.31 10.22 3.66
N VAL A 176 20.56 9.21 2.82
CA VAL A 176 21.53 8.13 3.10
C VAL A 176 22.94 8.67 3.32
N LYS A 177 23.31 9.72 2.59
CA LYS A 177 24.64 10.36 2.67
C LYS A 177 24.70 11.52 3.68
N GLY A 178 23.60 11.85 4.36
CA GLY A 178 23.58 12.88 5.39
C GLY A 178 23.84 14.31 4.90
N TYR A 179 23.52 14.64 3.64
CA TYR A 179 23.76 15.98 3.10
C TYR A 179 22.96 17.07 3.82
N THR A 180 23.61 18.20 4.09
CA THR A 180 22.95 19.41 4.60
C THR A 180 22.31 20.17 3.44
N ILE A 181 21.04 19.91 3.19
CA ILE A 181 20.27 20.54 2.10
C ILE A 181 19.54 21.76 2.65
N PRO A 182 19.62 22.94 1.99
CA PRO A 182 18.90 24.14 2.40
C PRO A 182 17.38 23.95 2.28
N LEU A 183 16.63 24.73 3.05
CA LEU A 183 15.17 24.55 3.19
C LEU A 183 14.42 24.77 1.88
N ASP A 184 14.86 25.72 1.04
CA ASP A 184 14.26 26.00 -0.26
C ASP A 184 14.29 24.76 -1.18
N LYS A 185 15.41 24.05 -1.25
CA LYS A 185 15.55 22.84 -2.09
C LYS A 185 14.84 21.63 -1.50
N ARG A 186 14.66 21.57 -0.18
CA ARG A 186 13.85 20.51 0.47
C ARG A 186 12.37 20.66 0.16
N LEU A 187 11.88 21.90 0.16
CA LEU A 187 10.47 22.21 -0.12
C LEU A 187 10.18 22.37 -1.62
N ALA A 188 11.21 22.49 -2.46
CA ALA A 188 11.04 22.75 -3.91
C ALA A 188 10.25 21.66 -4.64
N ALA A 189 10.36 20.40 -4.22
CA ALA A 189 9.62 19.29 -4.82
C ALA A 189 8.20 19.14 -4.24
N ASP A 190 7.84 19.96 -3.25
CA ASP A 190 6.57 19.87 -2.56
C ASP A 190 5.49 20.65 -3.31
N GLY A 191 4.62 19.92 -4.01
CA GLY A 191 3.53 20.49 -4.80
C GLY A 191 2.42 21.16 -3.98
N ARG A 192 2.49 21.14 -2.64
CA ARG A 192 1.49 21.80 -1.77
C ARG A 192 1.31 23.28 -2.05
N ASN A 193 2.38 23.99 -2.44
CA ASN A 193 2.31 25.41 -2.79
C ASN A 193 1.61 25.68 -4.14
N LEU A 194 1.43 24.67 -4.98
CA LEU A 194 0.69 24.78 -6.24
C LEU A 194 -0.82 24.56 -6.06
N GLN A 195 -1.24 24.06 -4.88
CA GLN A 195 -2.65 23.82 -4.58
C GLN A 195 -3.28 25.09 -4.01
N ASP A 196 -4.19 25.70 -4.79
CA ASP A 196 -5.04 26.78 -4.29
C ASP A 196 -6.26 26.17 -3.59
N VAL A 197 -6.45 26.49 -2.30
CA VAL A 197 -7.56 25.96 -1.50
C VAL A 197 -8.72 26.95 -1.56
N ALA A 198 -9.60 26.75 -2.55
CA ALA A 198 -10.85 27.50 -2.65
C ALA A 198 -11.92 26.91 -1.71
N VAL A 199 -12.56 27.75 -0.90
CA VAL A 199 -13.70 27.37 -0.05
C VAL A 199 -15.01 27.75 -0.76
N ASN A 200 -16.02 26.88 -0.68
CA ASN A 200 -17.32 27.10 -1.30
C ASN A 200 -18.16 28.12 -0.52
N ASP A 201 -18.77 29.10 -1.21
CA ASP A 201 -19.61 30.15 -0.61
C ASP A 201 -20.83 29.62 0.16
N LYS A 202 -21.27 28.39 -0.14
CA LYS A 202 -22.34 27.72 0.62
C LYS A 202 -22.01 27.54 2.10
N PHE A 203 -20.73 27.48 2.47
CA PHE A 203 -20.34 27.45 3.89
C PHE A 203 -20.64 28.77 4.59
N ALA A 204 -20.50 29.90 3.90
CA ALA A 204 -20.89 31.20 4.44
C ALA A 204 -22.42 31.27 4.60
N ALA A 205 -23.18 30.89 3.57
CA ALA A 205 -24.64 30.85 3.63
C ALA A 205 -25.16 29.94 4.75
N LEU A 206 -24.57 28.74 4.90
CA LEU A 206 -24.92 27.83 5.99
C LEU A 206 -24.63 28.44 7.37
N SER A 207 -23.48 29.11 7.52
CA SER A 207 -23.14 29.75 8.80
C SER A 207 -24.12 30.87 9.15
N GLU A 208 -24.55 31.66 8.15
CA GLU A 208 -25.54 32.72 8.33
C GLU A 208 -26.91 32.16 8.72
N ASP A 209 -27.37 31.12 8.03
CA ASP A 209 -28.63 30.43 8.33
C ASP A 209 -28.64 29.90 9.77
N LEU A 210 -27.53 29.32 10.23
CA LEU A 210 -27.40 28.83 11.60
C LEU A 210 -27.46 29.97 12.63
N TYR A 211 -26.80 31.11 12.37
CA TYR A 211 -26.90 32.29 13.24
C TYR A 211 -28.33 32.87 13.29
N LEU A 212 -29.02 32.91 12.15
CA LEU A 212 -30.42 33.35 12.08
C LEU A 212 -31.35 32.40 12.83
N ALA A 213 -31.16 31.09 12.67
CA ALA A 213 -31.93 30.08 13.39
C ALA A 213 -31.71 30.19 14.91
N GLU A 214 -30.46 30.36 15.35
CA GLU A 214 -30.14 30.55 16.77
C GLU A 214 -30.84 31.78 17.35
N ARG A 215 -30.78 32.91 16.65
CA ARG A 215 -31.40 34.17 17.09
C ARG A 215 -32.92 34.00 17.25
N LYS A 216 -33.58 33.41 16.26
CA LYS A 216 -35.03 33.12 16.32
C LYS A 216 -35.38 32.20 17.49
N ALA A 217 -34.62 31.13 17.69
CA ALA A 217 -34.84 30.21 18.81
C ALA A 217 -34.70 30.92 20.17
N ARG A 218 -33.72 31.82 20.34
CA ARG A 218 -33.56 32.62 21.57
C ARG A 218 -34.71 33.60 21.79
N GLU A 219 -35.18 34.26 20.74
CA GLU A 219 -36.33 35.17 20.80
C GLU A 219 -37.62 34.42 21.18
N GLU A 220 -37.87 33.26 20.57
CA GLU A 220 -39.00 32.40 20.94
C GLU A 220 -38.95 31.92 22.39
N ILE A 221 -37.77 31.51 22.87
CA ILE A 221 -37.58 31.11 24.27
C ILE A 221 -37.86 32.30 25.20
N LYS A 222 -37.37 33.50 24.86
CA LYS A 222 -37.64 34.71 25.65
C LYS A 222 -39.12 35.02 25.73
N ILE A 223 -39.82 35.05 24.59
CA ILE A 223 -41.27 35.28 24.52
C ILE A 223 -42.03 34.22 25.31
N ARG A 224 -41.66 32.94 25.18
CA ARG A 224 -42.28 31.84 25.93
C ARG A 224 -42.07 32.03 27.44
N ASN A 225 -40.87 32.39 27.87
CA ASN A 225 -40.56 32.65 29.27
C ASN A 225 -41.34 33.86 29.82
N ASP A 226 -41.46 34.94 29.05
CA ASP A 226 -42.23 36.12 29.43
C ASP A 226 -43.73 35.80 29.53
N MET A 227 -44.28 35.00 28.59
CA MET A 227 -45.66 34.53 28.66
C MET A 227 -45.90 33.63 29.88
N VAL A 228 -44.97 32.72 30.19
CA VAL A 228 -45.04 31.87 31.38
C VAL A 228 -45.00 32.72 32.66
N ARG A 229 -44.15 33.74 32.71
CA ARG A 229 -44.11 34.71 33.83
C ARG A 229 -45.43 35.45 33.98
N GLN A 230 -45.99 35.99 32.89
CA GLN A 230 -47.28 36.68 32.92
C GLN A 230 -48.43 35.76 33.37
N LYS A 231 -48.44 34.49 32.91
CA LYS A 231 -49.42 33.50 33.38
C LYS A 231 -49.29 33.24 34.88
N LYS A 232 -48.06 33.10 35.40
CA LYS A 232 -47.82 32.93 36.85
C LYS A 232 -48.29 34.14 37.65
N VAL A 233 -47.99 35.37 37.21
CA VAL A 233 -48.48 36.59 37.87
C VAL A 233 -50.01 36.62 37.87
N ARG A 234 -50.66 36.29 36.75
CA ARG A 234 -52.13 36.22 36.68
C ARG A 234 -52.71 35.12 37.58
N GLU A 235 -52.07 33.96 37.66
CA GLU A 235 -52.47 32.90 38.60
C GLU A 235 -52.33 33.35 40.05
N GLU A 236 -51.27 34.09 40.38
CA GLU A 236 -51.07 34.70 41.70
C GLU A 236 -52.12 35.76 42.00
N GLU A 237 -52.47 36.63 41.05
CA GLU A 237 -53.55 37.62 41.17
C GLU A 237 -54.90 36.95 41.41
N ILE A 238 -55.22 35.88 40.67
CA ILE A 238 -56.46 35.10 40.87
C ILE A 238 -56.46 34.44 42.25
N ARG A 239 -55.33 33.88 42.70
CA ARG A 239 -55.21 33.34 44.07
C ARG A 239 -55.39 34.42 45.12
N GLU A 240 -54.84 35.62 44.92
CA GLU A 240 -55.00 36.73 45.86
C GLU A 240 -56.46 37.18 45.92
N GLN A 241 -57.16 37.26 44.79
CA GLN A 241 -58.59 37.54 44.73
C GLN A 241 -59.40 36.46 45.47
N GLN A 242 -59.13 35.18 45.21
CA GLN A 242 -59.77 34.07 45.93
C GLN A 242 -59.54 34.15 47.44
N LEU A 243 -58.33 34.49 47.88
CA LEU A 243 -58.02 34.69 49.30
C LEU A 243 -58.74 35.91 49.90
N ARG A 244 -58.89 37.00 49.12
CA ARG A 244 -59.66 38.18 49.54
C ARG A 244 -61.14 37.86 49.70
N ASP A 245 -61.75 37.17 48.73
CA ASP A 245 -63.16 36.77 48.78
C ASP A 245 -63.44 35.79 49.93
N LEU A 246 -62.51 34.86 50.20
CA LEU A 246 -62.62 33.95 51.34
C LEU A 246 -62.48 34.72 52.67
N ALA A 247 -61.64 35.75 52.73
CA ALA A 247 -61.51 36.61 53.91
C ALA A 247 -62.74 37.51 54.14
N THR A 248 -63.42 37.98 53.09
CA THR A 248 -64.69 38.72 53.24
C THR A 248 -65.80 37.80 53.73
N GLN A 249 -65.93 36.60 53.16
CA GLN A 249 -66.89 35.59 53.63
C GLN A 249 -66.65 35.20 55.10
N ALA A 250 -65.39 35.01 55.52
CA ALA A 250 -65.06 34.73 56.92
C ALA A 250 -65.41 35.90 57.87
N ARG A 251 -65.33 37.15 57.41
CA ARG A 251 -65.77 38.33 58.18
C ARG A 251 -67.29 38.40 58.29
N GLU A 252 -68.01 38.10 57.21
CA GLU A 252 -69.47 38.04 57.19
C GLU A 252 -70.00 36.97 58.16
N GLN A 253 -69.45 35.75 58.12
CA GLN A 253 -69.80 34.68 59.05
C GLN A 253 -69.49 35.03 60.52
N ARG A 254 -68.44 35.81 60.77
CA ARG A 254 -68.13 36.31 62.11
C ARG A 254 -69.13 37.38 62.59
N ASN A 255 -69.60 38.24 61.70
CA ASN A 255 -70.65 39.21 62.03
C ASN A 255 -71.99 38.50 62.30
N GLU A 256 -72.34 37.47 61.55
CA GLU A 256 -73.53 36.64 61.83
C GLU A 256 -73.44 35.93 63.19
N LEU A 257 -72.25 35.47 63.61
CA LEU A 257 -72.05 34.93 64.95
C LEU A 257 -72.09 36.00 66.07
N ALA A 258 -71.81 37.27 65.75
CA ALA A 258 -71.89 38.38 66.70
C ALA A 258 -73.33 38.92 66.87
N GLU A 259 -74.21 38.66 65.90
CA GLU A 259 -75.65 38.99 65.94
C GLU A 259 -76.52 37.82 66.46
N GLN A 260 -76.04 37.07 67.46
CA GLN A 260 -76.97 36.29 68.31
C GLN A 260 -77.62 37.24 69.33
N PRO A 261 -78.95 37.48 69.25
CA PRO A 261 -79.64 38.30 70.24
C PRO A 261 -79.67 37.61 71.60
N THR A 262 -79.29 38.36 72.64
CA THR A 262 -79.51 38.00 74.04
C THR A 262 -81.01 37.81 74.29
N GLN A 263 -81.41 36.61 74.72
CA GLN A 263 -82.74 36.39 75.30
C GLN A 263 -82.79 37.09 76.67
N ASP A 264 -83.61 38.12 76.76
CA ASP A 264 -83.84 38.88 78.00
C ASP A 264 -84.73 38.06 78.96
N GLY A 265 -84.16 37.62 80.08
CA GLY A 265 -84.94 36.96 81.15
C GLY A 265 -84.18 36.02 82.09
N GLU A 266 -82.93 36.31 82.49
CA GLU A 266 -82.17 35.45 83.41
C GLU A 266 -81.66 36.21 84.65
N SER A 267 -81.73 35.52 85.80
CA SER A 267 -81.45 36.04 87.13
C SER A 267 -79.94 36.21 87.39
N THR A 268 -79.58 37.08 88.34
CA THR A 268 -78.19 37.53 88.61
C THR A 268 -77.19 36.44 89.03
N ARG A 269 -77.59 35.16 89.12
CA ARG A 269 -76.69 34.02 89.38
C ARG A 269 -76.28 33.23 88.13
N GLU A 270 -77.09 33.21 87.08
CA GLU A 270 -76.80 32.42 85.86
C GLU A 270 -75.85 33.15 84.90
N ALA A 271 -75.77 34.49 85.00
CA ALA A 271 -74.84 35.31 84.24
C ALA A 271 -73.36 35.06 84.59
N GLU A 272 -73.06 34.63 85.82
CA GLU A 272 -71.69 34.34 86.26
C GLU A 272 -71.19 32.97 85.76
N GLU A 273 -72.06 31.96 85.70
CA GLU A 273 -71.71 30.63 85.18
C GLU A 273 -71.46 30.65 83.65
N ARG A 274 -72.21 31.48 82.89
CA ARG A 274 -71.96 31.68 81.45
C ARG A 274 -70.59 32.30 81.19
N ARG A 275 -70.15 33.25 82.03
CA ARG A 275 -68.82 33.87 81.91
C ARG A 275 -67.70 32.85 82.13
N GLN A 276 -67.85 31.98 83.13
CA GLN A 276 -66.87 30.92 83.40
C GLN A 276 -66.79 29.89 82.27
N ARG A 277 -67.92 29.49 81.66
CA ARG A 277 -67.91 28.61 80.47
C ARG A 277 -67.26 29.26 79.25
N MET A 278 -67.50 30.56 79.05
CA MET A 278 -66.87 31.31 77.95
C MET A 278 -65.37 31.47 78.15
N GLU A 279 -64.88 31.62 79.38
CA GLU A 279 -63.44 31.62 79.68
C GLU A 279 -62.79 30.26 79.39
N VAL A 280 -63.43 29.15 79.78
CA VAL A 280 -62.92 27.80 79.48
C VAL A 280 -62.85 27.54 77.96
N LEU A 281 -63.86 27.98 77.19
CA LEU A 281 -63.84 27.87 75.73
C LEU A 281 -62.75 28.72 75.09
N LYS A 282 -62.49 29.91 75.63
CA LYS A 282 -61.47 30.83 75.14
C LYS A 282 -60.06 30.32 75.40
N ASP A 283 -59.84 29.68 76.55
CA ASP A 283 -58.54 29.06 76.84
C ASP A 283 -58.32 27.80 76.00
N ARG A 284 -59.36 27.00 75.75
CA ARG A 284 -59.27 25.85 74.82
C ARG A 284 -58.99 26.28 73.38
N GLN A 285 -59.53 27.42 72.94
CA GLN A 285 -59.20 28.00 71.63
C GLN A 285 -57.75 28.48 71.55
N ARG A 286 -57.22 29.08 72.62
CA ARG A 286 -55.80 29.49 72.67
C ARG A 286 -54.85 28.30 72.64
N GLU A 287 -55.22 27.17 73.23
CA GLU A 287 -54.43 25.94 73.15
C GLU A 287 -54.41 25.38 71.71
N ILE A 288 -55.56 25.32 71.04
CA ILE A 288 -55.64 24.88 69.62
C ILE A 288 -54.82 25.80 68.70
N GLU A 289 -54.87 27.12 68.93
CA GLU A 289 -54.10 28.09 68.13
C GLU A 289 -52.58 27.95 68.33
N ARG A 290 -52.14 27.62 69.56
CA ARG A 290 -50.73 27.30 69.82
C ARG A 290 -50.30 26.00 69.14
N ASP A 291 -51.12 24.96 69.19
CA ASP A 291 -50.84 23.67 68.55
C ASP A 291 -50.73 23.82 67.02
N GLN A 292 -51.62 24.59 66.38
CA GLN A 292 -51.52 24.87 64.94
C GLN A 292 -50.26 25.67 64.57
N ARG A 293 -49.85 26.64 65.41
CA ARG A 293 -48.59 27.37 65.21
C ARG A 293 -47.37 26.46 65.31
N LEU A 294 -47.37 25.52 66.26
CA LEU A 294 -46.32 24.53 66.41
C LEU A 294 -46.29 23.54 65.25
N GLU A 295 -47.44 23.11 64.72
CA GLU A 295 -47.51 22.22 63.54
C GLU A 295 -46.99 22.90 62.26
N LEU A 296 -47.34 24.17 62.04
CA LEU A 296 -46.83 24.99 60.93
C LEU A 296 -45.33 25.25 61.04
N ALA A 297 -44.82 25.45 62.26
CA ALA A 297 -43.38 25.60 62.51
C ALA A 297 -42.63 24.25 62.34
N GLY A 298 -43.23 23.14 62.76
CA GLY A 298 -42.68 21.79 62.62
C GLY A 298 -42.62 21.32 61.16
N LYS A 299 -43.58 21.72 60.32
CA LYS A 299 -43.56 21.45 58.86
C LYS A 299 -42.40 22.15 58.14
N LYS A 300 -41.96 23.32 58.61
CA LYS A 300 -40.80 24.03 58.04
C LYS A 300 -39.44 23.39 58.37
N GLY A 301 -39.38 22.47 59.34
CA GLY A 301 -38.14 21.76 59.68
C GLY A 301 -37.93 20.41 58.97
N LYS A 302 -38.93 19.89 58.24
CA LYS A 302 -38.89 18.55 57.61
C LYS A 302 -38.79 18.54 56.09
N THR A 303 -38.73 19.70 55.45
CA THR A 303 -38.52 19.83 54.00
C THR A 303 -37.18 20.51 53.75
N SER A 304 -36.16 19.67 53.50
CA SER A 304 -34.96 19.90 52.68
C SER A 304 -34.30 21.29 52.73
#